data_AF-A0A0M3JRQ4-F1
#
_entry.id   AF-A0A0M3JRQ4-F1
#
_cell.length_a   1.000
_cell.length_b   1.000
_cell.length_c   1.000
_cell.angle_alpha   90.00
_cell.angle_beta   90.00
_cell.angle_gamma   90.00
#
_symmetry.space_group_name_H-M   'P 1'
#
loop_
_entity.id
_entity.type
_entity.pdbx_description
1 polymer ?
#
loop_
_entity_poly.entity_id
_entity_poly.type
_entity_poly.pdbx_seq_one_letter_code
_entity_poly.pdbx_strand_id
1 'polypeptide(L)'
;MDRSNLKKRYYELNFDKLRDVWHVGMMRALLKAKAKSLCELVPENECIIYGLCAKDSKSVADLANCVVILLDAKQREKIRNEESNAVSKKGIIYYT
;
A
#
# COMPACT_ATOMS: atom_id res chain seq x y z
N MET A 1 -37.35 -36.17 -14.24
CA MET A 1 -36.42 -35.02 -14.35
C MET A 1 -35.34 -35.40 -15.34
N ASP A 2 -35.43 -34.82 -16.52
CA ASP A 2 -34.65 -35.18 -17.70
C ASP A 2 -33.22 -34.63 -17.62
N ARG A 3 -32.21 -35.48 -17.83
CA ARG A 3 -30.76 -35.14 -17.71
C ARG A 3 -30.13 -34.71 -19.03
N SER A 4 -30.92 -34.51 -20.09
CA SER A 4 -30.40 -34.06 -21.38
C SER A 4 -30.33 -32.53 -21.46
N ASN A 5 -29.11 -32.02 -21.72
CA ASN A 5 -28.74 -30.65 -22.11
C ASN A 5 -27.99 -29.76 -21.10
N LEU A 6 -27.07 -30.32 -20.30
CA LEU A 6 -25.90 -29.53 -19.89
C LEU A 6 -24.97 -29.38 -21.11
N LYS A 7 -25.26 -28.42 -22.01
CA LYS A 7 -24.31 -28.01 -23.06
C LYS A 7 -23.05 -27.51 -22.37
N LYS A 8 -22.00 -28.34 -22.34
CA LYS A 8 -20.65 -27.93 -21.94
C LYS A 8 -20.22 -26.79 -22.87
N ARG A 9 -20.23 -25.56 -22.36
CA ARG A 9 -19.58 -24.43 -23.00
C ARG A 9 -18.10 -24.53 -22.66
N TYR A 10 -17.28 -24.78 -23.68
CA TYR A 10 -15.84 -24.65 -23.57
C TYR A 10 -15.51 -23.17 -23.72
N TYR A 11 -14.85 -22.61 -22.72
CA TYR A 11 -14.31 -21.25 -22.79
C TYR A 11 -12.85 -21.37 -23.22
N GLU A 12 -12.49 -20.77 -24.34
CA GLU A 12 -11.09 -20.62 -24.74
C GLU A 12 -10.44 -19.60 -23.81
N LEU A 13 -9.74 -20.09 -22.79
CA LEU A 13 -8.98 -19.26 -21.87
C LEU A 13 -7.67 -18.86 -22.52
N ASN A 14 -7.47 -17.56 -22.70
CA ASN A 14 -6.18 -17.01 -23.08
C ASN A 14 -5.30 -16.87 -21.82
N PHE A 15 -4.38 -17.81 -21.64
CA PHE A 15 -3.49 -17.84 -20.47
C PHE A 15 -2.55 -16.64 -20.38
N ASP A 16 -2.16 -16.02 -21.50
CA ASP A 16 -1.31 -14.82 -21.49
C ASP A 16 -2.06 -13.62 -20.91
N LYS A 17 -3.30 -13.39 -21.34
CA LYS A 17 -4.15 -12.33 -20.77
C LYS A 17 -4.45 -12.58 -19.29
N LEU A 18 -4.65 -13.84 -18.91
CA LEU A 18 -4.89 -14.21 -17.52
C LEU A 18 -3.66 -13.90 -16.66
N ARG A 19 -2.46 -14.22 -17.16
CA ARG A 19 -1.19 -13.91 -16.50
C ARG A 19 -1.05 -12.41 -16.27
N ASP A 20 -1.33 -11.58 -17.27
CA ASP A 20 -1.21 -10.13 -17.15
C ASP A 20 -2.18 -9.54 -16.11
N VAL A 21 -3.44 -9.98 -16.12
CA VAL A 21 -4.45 -9.58 -15.13
C VAL A 21 -4.02 -10.02 -13.72
N TRP A 22 -3.49 -11.23 -13.60
CA TRP A 22 -2.99 -11.75 -12.33
C TRP A 22 -1.81 -10.94 -11.80
N HIS A 23 -0.83 -10.61 -12.64
CA HIS A 23 0.32 -9.79 -12.25
C HIS A 23 -0.12 -8.41 -11.76
N VAL A 24 -1.03 -7.75 -12.47
CA VAL A 24 -1.57 -6.45 -12.05
C VAL A 24 -2.29 -6.57 -10.70
N GLY A 25 -3.15 -7.59 -10.54
CA GLY A 25 -3.85 -7.84 -9.28
C GLY A 25 -2.88 -8.07 -8.12
N MET A 26 -1.86 -8.90 -8.33
CA MET A 26 -0.83 -9.21 -7.34
C MET A 26 -0.03 -7.98 -6.93
N MET A 27 0.41 -7.16 -7.89
CA MET A 27 1.16 -5.94 -7.59
C MET A 27 0.32 -4.94 -6.80
N ARG A 28 -0.97 -4.76 -7.15
CA ARG A 28 -1.87 -3.89 -6.39
C ARG A 28 -2.11 -4.41 -4.97
N ALA A 29 -2.26 -5.72 -4.81
CA ALA A 29 -2.42 -6.33 -3.50
C ALA A 29 -1.17 -6.12 -2.62
N LEU A 30 0.02 -6.32 -3.18
CA LEU A 30 1.29 -6.13 -2.48
C LEU A 30 1.47 -4.67 -2.03
N LEU A 31 1.20 -3.70 -2.92
CA LEU A 31 1.28 -2.28 -2.59
C LEU A 31 0.30 -1.90 -1.48
N LYS A 32 -0.96 -2.36 -1.55
CA LYS A 32 -1.96 -2.11 -0.51
C LYS A 32 -1.60 -2.74 0.82
N ALA A 33 -1.07 -3.96 0.82
CA ALA A 33 -0.62 -4.63 2.03
C ALA A 33 0.56 -3.87 2.67
N LYS A 34 1.51 -3.40 1.85
CA LYS A 34 2.61 -2.58 2.34
C LYS A 34 2.12 -1.25 2.91
N ALA A 35 1.22 -0.57 2.23
CA ALA A 35 0.62 0.67 2.71
C ALA A 35 -0.08 0.50 4.06
N LYS A 36 -0.80 -0.62 4.26
CA LYS A 36 -1.41 -0.95 5.55
C LYS A 36 -0.37 -1.05 6.67
N SER A 37 0.77 -1.72 6.42
CA SER A 37 1.85 -1.78 7.41
C SER A 37 2.53 -0.43 7.69
N LEU A 38 2.56 0.47 6.70
CA LEU A 38 3.10 1.82 6.89
C LEU A 38 2.13 2.70 7.68
N CYS A 39 0.84 2.47 7.53
CA CYS A 39 -0.20 3.21 8.22
C CYS A 39 -0.15 3.08 9.76
N GLU A 40 0.40 1.98 10.26
CA GLU A 40 0.62 1.78 11.71
C GLU A 40 1.81 2.61 12.25
N LEU A 41 2.66 3.14 11.35
CA LEU A 41 3.91 3.82 11.69
C LEU A 41 3.88 5.33 11.39
N VAL A 42 2.83 5.81 10.73
CA VAL A 42 2.68 7.22 10.35
C VAL A 42 1.43 7.82 10.99
N PRO A 43 1.31 9.14 11.06
CA PRO A 43 0.11 9.76 11.61
C PRO A 43 -1.11 9.49 10.73
N GLU A 44 -2.29 9.45 11.35
CA GLU A 44 -3.55 9.03 10.72
C GLU A 44 -3.94 9.85 9.47
N ASN A 45 -3.58 11.14 9.46
CA ASN A 45 -3.83 12.02 8.32
C ASN A 45 -3.15 11.52 7.02
N GLU A 46 -1.93 11.00 7.10
CA GLU A 46 -1.18 10.48 5.95
C GLU A 46 -1.86 9.22 5.40
N CYS A 47 -2.46 8.39 6.28
CA CYS A 47 -3.28 7.24 5.85
C CYS A 47 -4.55 7.63 5.13
N ILE A 48 -5.21 8.69 5.58
CA ILE A 48 -6.42 9.20 4.93
C ILE A 48 -6.07 9.71 3.53
N ILE A 49 -4.97 10.47 3.40
CA ILE A 49 -4.48 10.98 2.10
C ILE A 49 -4.15 9.81 1.16
N TYR A 50 -3.43 8.80 1.65
CA TYR A 50 -3.18 7.58 0.90
C TYR A 50 -4.50 6.91 0.47
N GLY A 51 -5.48 6.78 1.36
CA GLY A 51 -6.77 6.15 1.08
C GLY A 51 -7.53 6.83 -0.06
N LEU A 52 -7.53 8.17 -0.08
CA LEU A 52 -8.12 8.96 -1.17
C LEU A 52 -7.35 8.75 -2.48
N CYS A 53 -6.03 8.87 -2.46
CA CYS A 53 -5.18 8.66 -3.64
C CYS A 53 -5.34 7.24 -4.21
N ALA A 54 -5.31 6.21 -3.36
CA ALA A 54 -5.42 4.82 -3.76
C ALA A 54 -6.80 4.49 -4.34
N LYS A 55 -7.86 5.16 -3.89
CA LYS A 55 -9.22 5.02 -4.43
C LYS A 55 -9.31 5.53 -5.88
N ASP A 56 -8.62 6.62 -6.19
CA ASP A 56 -8.64 7.24 -7.52
C ASP A 56 -7.56 6.65 -8.47
N SER A 57 -6.66 5.82 -7.96
CA SER A 57 -5.59 5.19 -8.74
C SER A 57 -6.12 4.27 -9.85
N LYS A 58 -5.75 4.54 -11.11
CA LYS A 58 -6.16 3.73 -12.27
C LYS A 58 -5.12 2.69 -12.62
N SER A 59 -3.84 3.04 -12.54
CA SER A 59 -2.73 2.12 -12.83
C SER A 59 -2.01 1.64 -11.56
N VAL A 60 -1.15 0.62 -11.73
CA VAL A 60 -0.23 0.17 -10.66
C VAL A 60 0.79 1.26 -10.32
N ALA A 61 1.24 2.01 -11.33
CA ALA A 61 2.17 3.12 -11.16
C ALA A 61 1.55 4.25 -10.31
N ASP A 62 0.30 4.62 -10.57
CA ASP A 62 -0.41 5.63 -9.76
C ASP A 62 -0.54 5.16 -8.31
N LEU A 63 -0.91 3.89 -8.10
CA LEU A 63 -1.00 3.32 -6.76
C LEU A 63 0.36 3.32 -6.05
N ALA A 64 1.45 3.03 -6.77
CA ALA A 64 2.80 3.08 -6.21
C ALA A 64 3.16 4.51 -5.79
N ASN A 65 2.83 5.52 -6.60
CA ASN A 65 3.03 6.93 -6.25
C ASN A 65 2.25 7.32 -4.98
N CYS A 66 1.02 6.81 -4.80
CA CYS A 66 0.27 7.02 -3.55
C CYS A 66 0.99 6.44 -2.32
N VAL A 67 1.69 5.30 -2.47
CA VAL A 67 2.44 4.68 -1.37
C VAL A 67 3.70 5.47 -1.02
N VAL A 68 4.30 6.20 -1.97
CA VAL A 68 5.48 7.06 -1.71
C VAL A 68 5.17 8.10 -0.63
N ILE A 69 3.96 8.66 -0.60
CA ILE A 69 3.52 9.62 0.42
C ILE A 69 3.70 9.04 1.83
N LEU A 70 3.33 7.77 2.04
CA LEU A 70 3.49 7.07 3.33
C LEU A 70 4.95 6.78 3.66
N LEU A 71 5.78 6.48 2.65
CA LEU A 71 7.22 6.26 2.84
C LEU A 71 7.91 7.55 3.27
N ASP A 72 7.57 8.66 2.63
CA ASP A 72 8.10 9.99 2.99
C ASP A 72 7.63 10.41 4.38
N ALA A 73 6.36 10.17 4.70
CA ALA A 73 5.81 10.40 6.04
C ALA A 73 6.57 9.61 7.10
N LYS A 74 6.79 8.30 6.87
CA LYS A 74 7.59 7.47 7.78
C LYS A 74 9.01 8.01 7.97
N GLN A 75 9.63 8.51 6.90
CA GLN A 75 10.97 9.08 7.00
C GLN A 75 10.97 10.38 7.80
N ARG A 76 9.97 11.26 7.62
CA ARG A 76 9.79 12.48 8.44
C ARG A 76 9.59 12.13 9.92
N GLU A 77 8.77 11.14 10.22
CA GLU A 77 8.55 10.63 11.58
C GLU A 77 9.84 10.14 12.23
N LYS A 78 10.64 9.37 11.48
CA LYS A 78 11.92 8.87 11.96
C LYS A 78 12.87 10.02 12.33
N ILE A 79 13.01 11.02 11.46
CA ILE A 79 13.86 12.18 11.71
C ILE A 79 13.38 12.96 12.94
N ARG A 80 12.08 13.21 13.06
CA ARG A 80 11.52 13.92 14.23
C ARG A 80 11.76 13.20 15.55
N ASN A 81 11.68 11.88 15.55
CA ASN A 81 11.95 11.06 16.72
C ASN A 81 13.43 11.08 17.11
N GLU A 82 14.34 11.10 16.13
CA GLU A 82 15.79 11.26 16.36
C GLU A 82 16.13 12.62 16.97
N GLU A 83 15.52 13.70 16.46
CA GLU A 83 15.68 15.07 17.00
C GLU A 83 15.16 15.18 18.44
N SER A 84 13.97 14.64 18.71
CA SER A 84 13.37 14.67 20.05
C SER A 84 14.23 13.91 21.08
N ASN A 85 14.82 12.79 20.67
CA ASN A 85 15.77 12.04 21.51
C ASN A 85 17.07 12.80 21.75
N ALA A 86 17.58 13.53 20.75
CA ALA A 86 18.77 14.35 20.90
C ALA A 86 18.55 15.54 21.85
N VAL A 87 17.37 16.17 21.81
CA VAL A 87 16.99 17.25 22.73
C VAL A 87 16.85 16.73 24.17
N SER A 88 16.17 15.59 24.39
CA SER A 88 16.08 14.98 25.73
C SER A 88 17.45 14.66 26.34
N LYS A 89 18.38 14.13 25.55
CA LYS A 89 19.75 13.85 26.03
C LYS A 89 20.52 15.12 26.38
N LYS A 90 20.37 16.19 25.59
CA LYS A 90 20.99 17.49 25.91
C LYS A 90 20.39 18.09 27.18
N GLY A 91 19.06 18.04 27.34
CA GLY A 91 18.39 18.50 28.55
C GLY A 91 18.97 17.88 29.81
N ILE A 92 19.13 16.54 29.84
CA ILE A 92 19.71 15.82 30.99
C ILE A 92 21.13 16.30 31.34
N ILE A 93 21.96 16.65 30.35
CA ILE A 93 23.34 17.13 30.58
C ILE A 93 23.36 18.54 31.21
N TYR A 94 22.36 19.38 30.95
CA TYR A 94 22.31 20.73 31.52
C TYR A 94 21.81 20.79 32.98
N TYR A 95 21.26 19.69 33.51
CA TYR A 95 20.76 19.61 34.90
C TYR A 95 21.67 18.79 35.83
N THR A 96 22.88 18.42 35.39
CA THR A 96 23.93 17.75 36.18
C THR A 96 25.14 18.65 36.32
#